data_AF-A0A7J4B221-F1
#
_entry.id   AF-A0A7J4B221-F1
#
_cell.length_a   1.000
_cell.length_b   1.000
_cell.length_c   1.000
_cell.angle_alpha   90.00
_cell.angle_beta   90.00
_cell.angle_gamma   90.00
#
_symmetry.space_group_name_H-M   'P 1'
#
loop_
_entity.id
_entity.type
_entity.pdbx_description
1 polymer ?
#
loop_
_entity_poly.entity_id
_entity_poly.type
_entity_poly.pdbx_seq_one_letter_code
_entity_poly.pdbx_strand_id
1 'polypeptide(L)'
;MNYLIPLEHYGKLEVRREIAEYCKNRWVALHCEKTGENGMQIMIRYRRGRPLVINSESEIMELIKSYENYRPRAFYATAHIYSRLNNREDLLDRNNIVYSSPVWDIDSKDGDWRKVIRKAQEIVSLLESFGVFKSVFIKWSGRGTH
;
A
#
# COMPACT_ATOMS: atom_id res chain seq x y z
N MET A 1 -18.58 9.42 -1.04
CA MET A 1 -18.68 8.09 -0.38
C MET A 1 -18.98 8.31 1.10
N ASN A 2 -19.62 7.39 1.84
CA ASN A 2 -19.76 7.55 3.29
C ASN A 2 -18.39 7.31 3.95
N TYR A 3 -17.80 8.35 4.54
CA TYR A 3 -16.47 8.28 5.17
C TYR A 3 -16.43 7.38 6.42
N LEU A 4 -17.60 7.05 6.97
CA LEU A 4 -17.70 6.08 8.06
C LEU A 4 -17.26 4.67 7.63
N ILE A 5 -17.46 4.29 6.37
CA ILE A 5 -17.12 2.94 5.88
C ILE A 5 -15.61 2.68 5.91
N PRO A 6 -14.73 3.55 5.35
CA PRO A 6 -13.28 3.41 5.54
C PRO A 6 -12.86 3.40 7.01
N LEU A 7 -13.47 4.25 7.85
CA LEU A 7 -13.11 4.35 9.26
C LEU A 7 -13.43 3.05 10.03
N GLU A 8 -14.60 2.47 9.80
CA GLU A 8 -14.97 1.16 10.36
C GLU A 8 -14.04 0.05 9.87
N HIS A 9 -13.70 0.05 8.58
CA HIS A 9 -12.76 -0.93 8.03
C HIS A 9 -11.40 -0.86 8.71
N TYR A 10 -10.83 0.35 8.83
CA TYR A 10 -9.54 0.54 9.51
C TYR A 10 -9.62 0.37 11.03
N GLY A 11 -10.81 0.40 11.64
CA GLY A 11 -10.99 0.08 13.06
C GLY A 11 -10.67 -1.38 13.39
N LYS A 12 -10.79 -2.29 12.41
CA LYS A 12 -10.55 -3.73 12.58
C LYS A 12 -9.07 -4.03 12.83
N LEU A 13 -8.79 -4.87 13.82
CA LEU A 13 -7.42 -5.18 14.25
C LEU A 13 -6.64 -5.91 13.16
N GLU A 14 -7.27 -6.88 12.52
CA GLU A 14 -6.70 -7.68 11.43
C GLU A 14 -6.32 -6.82 10.21
N VAL A 15 -7.12 -5.80 9.91
CA VAL A 15 -6.83 -4.84 8.84
C VAL A 15 -5.60 -4.01 9.19
N ARG A 16 -5.54 -3.51 10.44
CA ARG A 16 -4.41 -2.70 10.90
C ARG A 16 -3.11 -3.51 10.95
N ARG A 17 -3.18 -4.78 11.36
CA ARG A 17 -2.05 -5.71 11.33
C ARG A 17 -1.48 -5.87 9.93
N GLU A 18 -2.32 -6.26 8.98
CA GLU A 18 -1.89 -6.49 7.59
C GLU A 18 -1.25 -5.23 6.97
N ILE A 19 -1.83 -4.05 7.23
CA ILE A 19 -1.28 -2.79 6.73
C ILE A 19 0.06 -2.47 7.38
N ALA A 20 0.17 -2.59 8.72
CA ALA A 20 1.40 -2.29 9.44
C ALA A 20 2.53 -3.24 9.05
N GLU A 21 2.23 -4.55 8.94
CA GLU A 21 3.19 -5.56 8.50
C GLU A 21 3.69 -5.29 7.07
N TYR A 22 2.77 -5.00 6.13
CA TYR A 22 3.16 -4.69 4.76
C TYR A 22 3.97 -3.39 4.66
N CYS A 23 3.60 -2.35 5.41
CA CYS A 23 4.25 -1.03 5.36
C CYS A 23 5.61 -0.97 6.07
N LYS A 24 5.98 -2.00 6.84
CA LYS A 24 7.23 -2.02 7.60
C LYS A 24 8.43 -1.77 6.69
N ASN A 25 9.25 -0.77 7.05
CA ASN A 25 10.43 -0.33 6.29
C ASN A 25 10.14 0.11 4.84
N ARG A 26 8.90 0.47 4.52
CA ARG A 26 8.50 1.02 3.23
C ARG A 26 8.13 2.49 3.36
N TRP A 27 8.29 3.24 2.27
CA TRP A 27 7.77 4.59 2.22
C TRP A 27 6.27 4.55 1.94
N VAL A 28 5.50 5.19 2.83
CA VAL A 28 4.03 5.13 2.84
C VAL A 28 3.44 6.38 2.21
N ALA A 29 2.30 6.21 1.53
CA ALA A 29 1.43 7.30 1.09
C ALA A 29 0.02 7.10 1.65
N LEU A 30 -0.53 8.14 2.27
CA LEU A 30 -1.93 8.21 2.66
C LEU A 30 -2.71 8.95 1.56
N HIS A 31 -3.58 8.22 0.88
CA HIS A 31 -4.41 8.75 -0.20
C HIS A 31 -5.74 9.24 0.38
N CYS A 32 -6.17 10.42 -0.05
CA CYS A 32 -7.30 11.15 0.50
C CYS A 32 -8.43 11.33 -0.53
N GLU A 33 -9.69 11.41 -0.08
CA GLU A 33 -10.84 11.71 -0.95
C GLU A 33 -10.80 13.17 -1.43
N LYS A 34 -10.30 14.10 -0.60
CA LYS A 34 -10.16 15.51 -1.00
C LYS A 34 -9.12 15.69 -2.10
N THR A 35 -9.42 16.64 -2.98
CA THR A 35 -8.55 17.09 -4.07
C THR A 35 -7.77 18.34 -3.68
N GLY A 36 -6.55 18.47 -4.21
CA GLY A 36 -5.78 19.70 -4.15
C GLY A 36 -6.24 20.71 -5.21
N GLU A 37 -5.55 21.86 -5.26
CA GLU A 37 -5.83 22.95 -6.21
C GLU A 37 -5.70 22.52 -7.68
N ASN A 38 -4.85 21.53 -7.94
CA ASN A 38 -4.66 20.94 -9.27
C ASN A 38 -5.75 19.95 -9.69
N GLY A 39 -6.82 19.79 -8.88
CA GLY A 39 -7.90 18.84 -9.12
C GLY A 39 -7.55 17.37 -8.85
N MET A 40 -6.31 17.06 -8.47
CA MET A 40 -5.87 15.70 -8.16
C MET A 40 -6.13 15.35 -6.70
N GLN A 41 -6.42 14.08 -6.43
CA GLN A 41 -6.56 13.58 -5.05
C GLN A 41 -5.26 13.78 -4.27
N ILE A 42 -5.39 14.21 -3.02
CA ILE A 42 -4.24 14.49 -2.16
C ILE A 42 -3.57 13.16 -1.75
N MET A 43 -2.24 13.13 -1.89
CA MET A 43 -1.40 12.05 -1.36
C MET A 43 -0.39 12.58 -0.34
N ILE A 44 -0.61 12.24 0.92
CA ILE A 44 0.31 12.62 2.00
C ILE A 44 1.41 11.57 2.08
N ARG A 45 2.63 11.98 1.76
CA ARG A 45 3.82 11.11 1.75
C ARG A 45 4.89 11.52 2.76
N TYR A 46 4.68 12.64 3.44
CA TYR A 46 5.63 13.22 4.37
C TYR A 46 4.91 13.76 5.59
N ARG A 47 5.51 13.60 6.77
CA ARG A 47 5.05 14.18 8.03
C ARG A 47 6.20 14.95 8.67
N ARG A 48 6.02 16.26 8.85
CA ARG A 48 7.06 17.17 9.38
C ARG A 48 8.39 17.08 8.60
N GLY A 49 8.29 17.04 7.26
CA GLY A 49 9.43 16.95 6.36
C GLY A 49 10.08 15.57 6.21
N ARG A 50 9.71 14.59 7.05
CA ARG A 50 10.24 13.21 6.98
C ARG A 50 9.34 12.29 6.16
N PRO A 51 9.89 11.26 5.49
CA PRO A 51 9.09 10.23 4.83
C PRO A 51 8.04 9.66 5.78
N LEU A 52 6.83 9.47 5.29
CA LEU A 52 5.79 8.81 6.06
C LEU A 52 6.11 7.32 6.17
N VAL A 53 6.08 6.80 7.38
CA VAL A 53 6.29 5.39 7.73
C VAL A 53 5.19 4.95 8.70
N ILE A 54 4.94 3.65 8.76
CA ILE A 54 4.04 3.02 9.74
C ILE A 54 4.82 1.88 10.37
N ASN A 55 5.05 1.95 11.69
CA ASN A 55 5.79 0.91 12.42
C ASN A 55 4.90 0.07 13.35
N SER A 56 3.64 0.47 13.52
CA SER A 56 2.71 -0.16 14.45
C SER A 56 1.25 -0.04 13.99
N GLU A 57 0.41 -0.93 14.50
CA GLU A 57 -1.04 -0.94 14.23
C GLU A 57 -1.76 0.31 14.76
N SER A 58 -1.25 0.94 15.84
CA SER A 58 -1.85 2.14 16.43
C SER A 58 -1.66 3.37 15.56
N GLU A 59 -0.52 3.47 14.87
CA GLU A 59 -0.19 4.60 13.98
C GLU A 59 -1.21 4.75 12.83
N ILE A 60 -1.87 3.67 12.41
CA ILE A 60 -2.88 3.71 11.34
C ILE A 60 -4.06 4.60 11.74
N MET A 61 -4.62 4.38 12.93
CA MET A 61 -5.73 5.20 13.43
C MET A 61 -5.29 6.61 13.78
N GLU A 62 -4.07 6.77 14.31
CA GLU A 62 -3.49 8.08 14.57
C GLU A 62 -3.36 8.91 13.28
N LEU A 63 -2.92 8.29 12.18
CA LEU A 63 -2.80 8.95 10.88
C LEU A 63 -4.16 9.31 10.30
N ILE A 64 -5.13 8.40 10.36
CA ILE A 64 -6.50 8.69 9.90
C ILE A 64 -7.06 9.90 10.66
N LYS A 65 -6.92 9.92 11.99
CA LYS A 65 -7.38 11.02 12.84
C LYS A 65 -6.63 12.32 12.54
N SER A 66 -5.30 12.27 12.45
CA SER A 66 -4.46 13.45 12.21
C SER A 66 -4.76 14.14 10.87
N TYR A 67 -5.27 13.37 9.89
CA TYR A 67 -5.57 13.85 8.55
C TYR A 67 -7.06 13.75 8.19
N GLU A 68 -7.96 13.65 9.17
CA GLU A 68 -9.41 13.46 8.96
C GLU A 68 -10.02 14.54 8.07
N ASN A 69 -9.51 15.77 8.16
CA ASN A 69 -9.94 16.90 7.34
C ASN A 69 -9.69 16.68 5.84
N TYR A 70 -8.79 15.77 5.46
CA TYR A 70 -8.53 15.38 4.07
C TYR A 70 -9.31 14.12 3.65
N ARG A 71 -10.01 13.47 4.59
CA ARG A 71 -10.78 12.23 4.40
C ARG A 71 -9.91 11.11 3.82
N PRO A 72 -8.95 10.57 4.59
CA PRO A 72 -8.13 9.44 4.18
C PRO A 72 -8.97 8.24 3.73
N ARG A 73 -8.59 7.64 2.61
CA ARG A 73 -9.37 6.57 1.96
C ARG A 73 -8.56 5.31 1.63
N ALA A 74 -7.24 5.41 1.55
CA ALA A 74 -6.37 4.28 1.24
C ALA A 74 -4.93 4.51 1.73
N PHE A 75 -4.26 3.43 2.13
CA PHE A 75 -2.83 3.41 2.39
C PHE A 75 -2.12 2.73 1.22
N TYR A 76 -1.01 3.31 0.79
CA TYR A 76 -0.10 2.73 -0.20
C TYR A 76 1.30 2.64 0.41
N ALA A 77 2.08 1.68 -0.04
CA ALA A 77 3.49 1.59 0.27
C ALA A 77 4.29 1.23 -0.99
N THR A 78 5.52 1.72 -1.06
CA THR A 78 6.44 1.45 -2.18
C THR A 78 6.76 -0.04 -2.33
N ALA A 79 7.03 -0.50 -3.54
CA ALA A 79 7.55 -1.85 -3.78
C ALA A 79 8.94 -2.09 -3.16
N HIS A 80 9.68 -1.03 -2.82
CA HIS A 80 10.98 -1.10 -2.16
C HIS A 80 10.86 -1.17 -0.63
N ILE A 81 11.77 -1.94 -0.04
CA ILE A 81 12.07 -1.98 1.40
C ILE A 81 13.41 -1.27 1.59
N TYR A 82 13.45 -0.33 2.51
CA TYR A 82 14.61 0.51 2.79
C TYR A 82 15.26 0.11 4.12
N SER A 83 16.58 0.31 4.25
CA SER A 83 17.28 0.08 5.52
C SER A 83 17.00 1.19 6.54
N ARG A 84 16.79 2.42 6.04
CA ARG A 84 16.44 3.61 6.83
C ARG A 84 15.50 4.55 6.05
N LEU A 85 14.62 5.26 6.76
CA LEU A 85 13.65 6.21 6.20
C LEU A 85 13.51 7.47 7.10
N ASN A 86 14.63 8.11 7.41
CA ASN A 86 14.67 9.24 8.34
C ASN A 86 14.44 10.59 7.64
N ASN A 87 14.94 10.72 6.40
CA ASN A 87 14.90 11.97 5.63
C ASN A 87 14.60 11.69 4.15
N ARG A 88 14.57 12.73 3.32
CA ARG A 88 14.22 12.62 1.90
C ARG A 88 15.35 11.98 1.09
N GLU A 89 16.58 12.25 1.49
CA GLU A 89 17.80 11.78 0.84
C GLU A 89 17.90 10.25 0.92
N ASP A 90 17.39 9.65 2.01
CA ASP A 90 17.27 8.21 2.17
C ASP A 90 16.44 7.54 1.05
N LEU A 91 15.46 8.24 0.46
CA LEU A 91 14.65 7.72 -0.65
C LEU A 91 15.40 7.72 -1.99
N LEU A 92 16.43 8.56 -2.11
CA LEU A 92 17.20 8.75 -3.35
C LEU A 92 18.44 7.84 -3.40
N ASP A 93 18.93 7.40 -2.24
CA ASP A 93 20.06 6.49 -2.14
C ASP A 93 19.66 5.06 -2.54
N ARG A 94 20.13 4.60 -3.70
CA ARG A 94 19.87 3.24 -4.17
C ARG A 94 20.50 2.17 -3.27
N ASN A 95 21.60 2.47 -2.59
CA ASN A 95 22.23 1.55 -1.65
C ASN A 95 21.39 1.35 -0.38
N ASN A 96 20.44 2.25 -0.14
CA ASN A 96 19.51 2.13 0.98
C ASN A 96 18.35 1.16 0.68
N ILE A 97 18.13 0.78 -0.59
CA ILE A 97 17.10 -0.19 -0.97
C ILE A 97 17.64 -1.60 -0.69
N VAL A 98 17.07 -2.29 0.30
CA VAL A 98 17.52 -3.63 0.72
C VAL A 98 16.82 -4.72 -0.08
N TYR A 99 15.53 -4.55 -0.34
CA TYR A 99 14.73 -5.48 -1.14
C TYR A 99 13.76 -4.72 -2.04
N SER A 100 13.41 -5.34 -3.15
CA SER A 100 12.33 -4.89 -4.02
C SER A 100 11.39 -6.04 -4.27
N SER A 101 10.09 -5.81 -4.14
CA SER A 101 9.07 -6.77 -4.51
C SER A 101 8.73 -6.57 -5.99
N PRO A 102 9.00 -7.54 -6.89
CA PRO A 102 8.36 -7.56 -8.20
C PRO A 102 6.85 -7.71 -8.00
N VAL A 103 6.06 -6.82 -8.62
CA VAL A 103 4.60 -6.82 -8.50
C VAL A 103 3.99 -6.82 -9.90
N TRP A 104 2.99 -7.68 -10.09
CA TRP A 104 2.18 -7.70 -11.30
C TRP A 104 0.78 -7.21 -10.95
N ASP A 105 0.35 -6.12 -11.60
CA ASP A 105 -0.99 -5.60 -11.42
C ASP A 105 -1.94 -6.19 -12.47
N ILE A 106 -2.87 -7.02 -12.01
CA ILE A 106 -3.86 -7.71 -12.85
C ILE A 106 -5.21 -7.03 -12.65
N ASP A 107 -5.55 -6.14 -13.56
CA ASP A 107 -6.83 -5.43 -13.56
C ASP A 107 -7.85 -6.06 -14.52
N SER A 108 -9.09 -6.24 -14.06
CA SER A 108 -10.21 -6.57 -14.94
C SER A 108 -11.00 -5.32 -15.33
N LYS A 109 -11.16 -5.12 -16.64
CA LYS A 109 -11.98 -4.03 -17.21
C LYS A 109 -13.47 -4.32 -17.17
N ASP A 110 -13.85 -5.58 -17.25
CA ASP A 110 -15.24 -6.06 -17.28
C ASP A 110 -15.75 -6.49 -15.88
N GLY A 111 -14.90 -6.42 -14.86
CA GLY A 111 -15.22 -6.81 -13.49
C GLY A 111 -15.31 -8.33 -13.27
N ASP A 112 -14.95 -9.16 -14.26
CA ASP A 112 -14.96 -10.61 -14.11
C ASP A 112 -13.76 -11.07 -13.28
N TRP A 113 -13.96 -11.13 -11.96
CA TRP A 113 -12.97 -11.56 -10.98
C TRP A 113 -12.41 -12.96 -11.26
N ARG A 114 -13.16 -13.83 -11.95
CA ARG A 114 -12.68 -15.19 -12.27
C ARG A 114 -11.53 -15.15 -13.28
N LYS A 115 -11.57 -14.20 -14.23
CA LYS A 115 -10.47 -13.99 -15.19
C LYS A 115 -9.21 -13.49 -14.48
N VAL A 116 -9.38 -12.59 -13.50
CA VAL A 116 -8.28 -12.10 -12.65
C VAL A 116 -7.61 -13.25 -11.92
N ILE A 117 -8.39 -14.08 -11.22
CA ILE A 117 -7.85 -15.21 -10.46
C ILE A 117 -7.17 -16.24 -11.37
N ARG A 118 -7.76 -16.57 -12.53
CA ARG A 118 -7.10 -17.46 -13.50
C ARG A 118 -5.76 -16.91 -13.97
N LYS A 119 -5.69 -15.61 -14.26
CA LYS A 119 -4.44 -14.96 -14.67
C LYS A 119 -3.41 -14.95 -13.54
N ALA A 120 -3.83 -14.70 -12.31
CA ALA A 120 -2.95 -14.78 -11.13
C ALA A 120 -2.38 -16.20 -10.98
N GLN A 121 -3.21 -17.24 -11.13
CA GLN A 121 -2.76 -18.64 -11.08
C GLN A 121 -1.72 -18.95 -12.15
N GLU A 122 -1.92 -18.50 -13.39
CA GLU A 122 -0.94 -18.68 -14.47
C GLU A 122 0.42 -18.03 -14.14
N ILE A 123 0.40 -16.81 -13.58
CA ILE A 123 1.63 -16.11 -13.17
C ILE A 123 2.31 -16.86 -12.01
N VAL A 124 1.56 -17.30 -11.00
CA VAL A 124 2.11 -18.06 -9.88
C VAL A 124 2.75 -19.36 -10.37
N SER A 125 2.07 -20.13 -11.22
CA SER A 125 2.64 -21.37 -11.78
C SER A 125 3.91 -21.12 -12.59
N LEU A 126 3.98 -20.00 -13.31
CA LEU A 126 5.21 -19.60 -14.01
C LEU A 126 6.34 -19.28 -13.02
N LEU A 127 6.07 -18.52 -11.96
CA LEU A 127 7.05 -18.22 -10.91
C LEU A 127 7.53 -19.48 -10.20
N GLU A 128 6.63 -20.41 -9.91
CA GLU A 128 6.96 -21.72 -9.34
C GLU A 128 7.89 -22.52 -10.25
N SER A 129 7.69 -22.48 -11.57
CA SER A 129 8.58 -23.14 -12.53
C SER A 129 10.00 -22.57 -12.54
N PHE A 130 10.17 -21.30 -12.12
CA PHE A 130 11.46 -20.66 -11.88
C PHE A 130 11.99 -20.83 -10.44
N GLY A 131 11.32 -21.61 -9.60
CA GLY A 131 11.71 -21.86 -8.21
C GLY A 131 11.27 -20.80 -7.21
N VAL A 132 10.38 -19.87 -7.60
CA VAL A 132 9.86 -18.80 -6.74
C VAL A 132 8.48 -19.17 -6.20
N PHE A 133 8.43 -19.78 -5.00
CA PHE A 133 7.18 -20.27 -4.41
C PHE A 133 6.98 -19.93 -2.93
N LYS A 134 8.06 -19.62 -2.18
CA LYS A 134 7.96 -19.31 -0.74
C LYS A 134 7.66 -17.84 -0.42
N SER A 135 7.86 -16.97 -1.40
CA SER A 135 7.80 -15.50 -1.22
C SER A 135 6.76 -14.85 -2.13
N VAL A 136 5.70 -15.59 -2.44
CA VAL A 136 4.59 -15.12 -3.28
C VAL A 136 3.40 -14.81 -2.38
N PHE A 137 2.78 -13.64 -2.58
CA PHE A 137 1.53 -13.26 -1.95
C PHE A 137 0.64 -12.62 -3.00
N ILE A 138 -0.67 -12.79 -2.84
CA ILE A 138 -1.68 -12.21 -3.73
C ILE A 138 -2.54 -11.28 -2.88
N LYS A 139 -2.75 -10.04 -3.34
CA LYS A 139 -3.60 -9.05 -2.66
C LYS A 139 -4.69 -8.57 -3.59
N TRP A 140 -5.95 -8.76 -3.20
CA TRP A 140 -7.08 -8.21 -3.93
C TRP A 140 -7.06 -6.67 -3.87
N SER A 141 -6.97 -6.01 -5.02
CA SER A 141 -6.85 -4.54 -5.13
C SER A 141 -8.20 -3.83 -5.16
N GLY A 142 -9.30 -4.59 -5.26
CA GLY A 142 -10.67 -4.11 -5.38
C GLY A 142 -11.33 -4.55 -6.69
N ARG A 143 -10.69 -4.29 -7.83
CA ARG A 143 -11.13 -4.72 -9.19
C ARG A 143 -10.19 -5.74 -9.84
N GLY A 144 -9.16 -6.14 -9.11
CA GLY A 144 -8.05 -6.91 -9.62
C GLY A 144 -7.25 -7.53 -8.48
N THR A 145 -6.05 -7.99 -8.80
CA THR A 145 -5.06 -8.49 -7.83
C THR A 145 -3.69 -7.93 -8.13
N HIS A 146 -2.96 -7.65 -7.05
CA HIS A 146 -1.50 -7.56 -7.07
C HIS A 146 -0.88 -8.88 -6.63
#